data_AF-A0A1C4ZC18-F1
#
_entry.id   AF-A0A1C4ZC18-F1
#
_cell.length_a   1.000
_cell.length_b   1.000
_cell.length_c   1.000
_cell.angle_alpha   90.00
_cell.angle_beta   90.00
_cell.angle_gamma   90.00
#
_symmetry.space_group_name_H-M   'P 1'
#
loop_
_entity.id
_entity.type
_entity.pdbx_description
1 polymer ?
#
loop_
_entity_poly.entity_id
_entity_poly.type
_entity_poly.pdbx_seq_one_letter_code
_entity_poly.pdbx_strand_id
1 'polypeptide(L)'
;MWAARLPACRVWGAAAGISGVGGVVGGYRRPMTAPSFPDLPKCEFAFPGPLRDQLVAAVLSGEKTSTTGLLQDYERDGEPLPVVGDRAVVVDSAERPVAVIEVTEVRLVRLGDVDLDHARDEGEGYDSVAAWRAGHEGFWHGSDYLGWLGDPGFRVDDDTVAVAERFRVVG
;
A
#
# COMPACT_ATOMS: atom_id res chain seq x y z
N MET A 1 10.27 21.22 21.19
CA MET A 1 9.01 20.57 21.59
C MET A 1 8.81 19.41 20.62
N TRP A 2 9.28 18.22 20.99
CA TRP A 2 9.31 17.05 20.11
C TRP A 2 8.03 16.24 20.34
N ALA A 3 7.11 16.24 19.38
CA ALA A 3 6.06 15.24 19.27
C ALA A 3 6.53 14.18 18.27
N ALA A 4 6.51 12.94 18.71
CA ALA A 4 7.10 11.79 18.06
C ALA A 4 6.13 11.09 17.09
N ARG A 5 6.73 10.41 16.09
CA ARG A 5 6.24 9.31 15.24
C ARG A 5 5.27 9.63 14.09
N LEU A 6 5.81 9.62 12.88
CA LEU A 6 5.18 8.97 11.73
C LEU A 6 6.12 7.78 11.37
N PRO A 7 5.60 6.62 10.97
CA PRO A 7 5.35 6.43 9.54
C PRO A 7 3.97 5.82 9.29
N ALA A 8 3.24 6.41 8.34
CA ALA A 8 2.12 5.75 7.70
C ALA A 8 2.70 5.00 6.49
N CYS A 9 2.41 3.71 6.38
CA CYS A 9 2.71 2.94 5.18
C CYS A 9 1.74 3.45 4.08
N ARG A 10 2.06 4.57 3.43
CA ARG A 10 1.41 5.04 2.19
C ARG A 10 2.12 4.32 1.06
N VAL A 11 1.50 3.25 0.57
CA VAL A 11 2.12 2.45 -0.47
C VAL A 11 1.22 2.35 -1.65
N TRP A 12 1.75 2.70 -2.79
CA TRP A 12 0.95 3.04 -3.95
C TRP A 12 1.07 1.95 -5.04
N GLY A 13 0.32 0.86 -4.88
CA GLY A 13 0.24 -0.25 -5.87
C GLY A 13 -0.76 0.03 -6.99
N ALA A 14 -0.85 -0.84 -8.02
CA ALA A 14 -1.69 -0.68 -9.22
C ALA A 14 -2.65 -1.86 -9.46
N ALA A 15 -3.87 -1.64 -9.99
CA ALA A 15 -4.87 -2.72 -10.20
C ALA A 15 -4.98 -3.12 -11.66
N ALA A 16 -5.14 -4.43 -11.90
CA ALA A 16 -5.73 -4.98 -13.11
C ALA A 16 -7.24 -5.22 -12.89
N GLY A 17 -8.09 -4.59 -13.71
CA GLY A 17 -9.53 -4.44 -13.43
C GLY A 17 -10.44 -5.62 -13.75
N ILE A 18 -11.55 -5.72 -13.02
CA ILE A 18 -12.83 -6.34 -13.43
C ILE A 18 -14.03 -5.75 -12.66
N SER A 19 -15.14 -5.56 -13.38
CA SER A 19 -16.38 -4.92 -12.95
C SER A 19 -17.36 -5.88 -12.26
N GLY A 20 -18.12 -5.37 -11.28
CA GLY A 20 -19.42 -5.96 -10.90
C GLY A 20 -19.90 -5.63 -9.49
N VAL A 21 -20.83 -4.67 -9.36
CA VAL A 21 -21.46 -4.26 -8.10
C VAL A 21 -22.80 -4.99 -7.92
N GLY A 22 -23.10 -5.44 -6.71
CA GLY A 22 -24.44 -5.91 -6.35
C GLY A 22 -24.70 -6.06 -4.86
N GLY A 23 -25.58 -5.20 -4.32
CA GLY A 23 -26.69 -5.70 -3.49
C GLY A 23 -26.78 -5.33 -1.99
N VAL A 24 -27.74 -4.44 -1.72
CA VAL A 24 -28.82 -4.49 -0.70
C VAL A 24 -28.52 -4.41 0.81
N VAL A 25 -29.37 -3.58 1.44
CA VAL A 25 -29.51 -3.17 2.83
C VAL A 25 -30.18 -4.20 3.77
N GLY A 26 -29.85 -4.12 5.06
CA GLY A 26 -30.83 -4.34 6.15
C GLY A 26 -30.46 -5.37 7.22
N GLY A 27 -30.28 -4.90 8.47
CA GLY A 27 -30.36 -5.74 9.67
C GLY A 27 -29.60 -5.17 10.87
N TYR A 28 -30.33 -4.65 11.87
CA TYR A 28 -29.77 -4.23 13.16
C TYR A 28 -29.16 -5.44 13.89
N ARG A 29 -27.84 -5.40 14.16
CA ARG A 29 -27.12 -6.39 14.98
C ARG A 29 -26.60 -5.69 16.24
N ARG A 30 -26.74 -6.36 17.40
CA ARG A 30 -26.23 -5.92 18.73
C ARG A 30 -24.78 -5.40 18.59
N PRO A 31 -24.36 -4.37 19.36
CA PRO A 31 -23.00 -3.88 19.28
C PRO A 31 -22.05 -5.00 19.67
N MET A 32 -21.41 -5.61 18.68
CA MET A 32 -20.13 -6.26 18.89
C MET A 32 -19.21 -5.13 19.30
N THR A 33 -18.51 -5.26 20.43
CA THR A 33 -17.42 -4.36 20.76
C THR A 33 -16.50 -4.33 19.54
N ALA A 34 -16.43 -3.19 18.85
CA ALA A 34 -15.59 -3.07 17.68
C ALA A 34 -14.16 -3.44 18.10
N PRO A 35 -13.39 -4.16 17.26
CA PRO A 35 -11.98 -4.36 17.52
C PRO A 35 -11.35 -3.01 17.85
N SER A 36 -10.77 -2.90 19.04
CA SER A 36 -10.03 -1.72 19.47
C SER A 36 -8.69 -1.77 18.76
N PHE A 37 -8.57 -1.07 17.64
CA PHE A 37 -7.27 -0.83 17.04
C PHE A 37 -6.48 0.12 17.96
N PRO A 38 -5.25 -0.22 18.38
CA PRO A 38 -4.40 0.72 19.10
C PRO A 38 -4.18 2.00 18.25
N ASP A 39 -3.84 3.13 18.89
CA ASP A 39 -3.48 4.41 18.23
C ASP A 39 -2.18 4.25 17.42
N LEU A 40 -2.26 3.50 16.33
CA LEU A 40 -1.19 3.23 15.37
C LEU A 40 -1.37 4.14 14.15
N PRO A 41 -0.27 4.46 13.44
CA PRO A 41 -0.35 5.10 12.13
C PRO A 41 -1.22 4.29 11.16
N LYS A 42 -1.88 4.98 10.23
CA LYS A 42 -2.62 4.32 9.15
C LYS A 42 -1.65 3.76 8.10
N CYS A 43 -2.03 2.64 7.50
CA CYS A 43 -1.44 2.10 6.29
C CYS A 43 -2.51 2.18 5.20
N GLU A 44 -2.18 2.86 4.11
CA GLU A 44 -3.03 3.09 2.96
C GLU A 44 -2.40 2.40 1.75
N PHE A 45 -3.05 1.37 1.24
CA PHE A 45 -2.67 0.74 -0.03
C PHE A 45 -3.40 1.45 -1.18
N ALA A 46 -2.70 2.31 -1.91
CA ALA A 46 -3.22 3.18 -2.97
C ALA A 46 -4.31 4.18 -2.50
N PHE A 47 -4.83 4.98 -3.45
CA PHE A 47 -5.96 5.89 -3.21
C PHE A 47 -7.27 5.11 -2.97
N PRO A 48 -8.25 5.67 -2.24
CA PRO A 48 -9.56 5.05 -2.05
C PRO A 48 -10.21 4.69 -3.40
N GLY A 49 -10.66 3.44 -3.54
CA GLY A 49 -11.28 2.94 -4.76
C GLY A 49 -11.03 1.45 -5.01
N PRO A 50 -11.38 0.94 -6.21
CA PRO A 50 -11.32 -0.49 -6.52
C PRO A 50 -9.95 -1.11 -6.31
N LEU A 51 -8.90 -0.35 -6.56
CA LEU A 51 -7.51 -0.76 -6.35
C LEU A 51 -7.19 -0.94 -4.86
N ARG A 52 -7.48 0.04 -4.00
CA ARG A 52 -7.32 -0.14 -2.56
C ARG A 52 -8.14 -1.31 -2.04
N ASP A 53 -9.37 -1.48 -2.51
CA ASP A 53 -10.23 -2.61 -2.10
C ASP A 53 -9.61 -3.97 -2.48
N GLN A 54 -9.03 -4.07 -3.67
CA GLN A 54 -8.30 -5.26 -4.12
C GLN A 54 -7.06 -5.53 -3.25
N LEU A 55 -6.22 -4.50 -3.01
CA LEU A 55 -4.99 -4.66 -2.22
C LEU A 55 -5.29 -5.04 -0.78
N VAL A 56 -6.30 -4.40 -0.18
CA VAL A 56 -6.76 -4.73 1.17
C VAL A 56 -7.27 -6.17 1.23
N ALA A 57 -8.05 -6.61 0.24
CA ALA A 57 -8.49 -8.01 0.18
C ALA A 57 -7.31 -8.99 0.11
N ALA A 58 -6.27 -8.68 -0.68
CA ALA A 58 -5.05 -9.49 -0.78
C ALA A 58 -4.23 -9.50 0.52
N VAL A 59 -4.22 -8.40 1.27
CA VAL A 59 -3.60 -8.36 2.61
C VAL A 59 -4.38 -9.26 3.58
N LEU A 60 -5.71 -9.18 3.58
CA LEU A 60 -6.56 -9.97 4.47
C LEU A 60 -6.56 -11.47 4.13
N SER A 61 -6.35 -11.84 2.87
CA SER A 61 -6.17 -13.24 2.44
C SER A 61 -4.77 -13.78 2.76
N GLY A 62 -3.80 -12.89 3.01
CA GLY A 62 -2.39 -13.22 3.21
C GLY A 62 -1.61 -13.39 1.90
N GLU A 63 -2.20 -13.07 0.75
CA GLU A 63 -1.54 -13.09 -0.55
C GLU A 63 -0.58 -11.91 -0.73
N LYS A 64 -0.93 -10.72 -0.20
CA LYS A 64 -0.04 -9.54 -0.18
C LYS A 64 0.73 -9.48 1.14
N THR A 65 2.04 -9.67 1.04
CA THR A 65 3.01 -9.61 2.17
C THR A 65 4.19 -8.69 1.89
N SER A 66 4.21 -8.03 0.72
CA SER A 66 5.15 -6.99 0.37
C SER A 66 4.47 -5.84 -0.36
N THR A 67 5.16 -4.71 -0.43
CA THR A 67 4.63 -3.49 -1.04
C THR A 67 5.76 -2.54 -1.45
N THR A 68 5.51 -1.68 -2.44
CA THR A 68 6.52 -0.77 -3.01
C THR A 68 6.09 0.69 -3.02
N GLY A 69 6.83 1.57 -2.35
CA GLY A 69 6.71 3.03 -2.44
C GLY A 69 7.90 3.65 -3.16
N LEU A 70 7.83 4.93 -3.54
CA LEU A 70 8.99 5.65 -4.09
C LEU A 70 9.69 6.44 -2.98
N LEU A 71 11.02 6.42 -2.95
CA LEU A 71 11.81 7.16 -1.95
C LEU A 71 11.44 8.66 -1.94
N GLN A 72 11.22 9.24 -3.12
CA GLN A 72 10.84 10.65 -3.25
C GLN A 72 9.54 11.00 -2.52
N ASP A 73 8.61 10.04 -2.34
CA ASP A 73 7.33 10.30 -1.70
C ASP A 73 7.58 10.63 -0.21
N TYR A 74 8.47 9.88 0.43
CA TYR A 74 8.92 10.12 1.80
C TYR A 74 9.69 11.45 1.90
N GLU A 75 10.59 11.73 0.95
CA GLU A 75 11.37 12.97 0.93
C GLU A 75 10.49 14.22 0.76
N ARG A 76 9.48 14.14 -0.13
CA ARG A 76 8.50 15.19 -0.39
C ARG A 76 7.70 15.53 0.86
N ASP A 77 7.19 14.50 1.53
CA ASP A 77 6.29 14.67 2.68
C ASP A 77 7.06 14.86 3.99
N GLY A 78 8.39 14.74 3.96
CA GLY A 78 9.24 14.79 5.15
C GLY A 78 8.99 13.63 6.11
N GLU A 79 8.48 12.51 5.59
CA GLU A 79 8.17 11.31 6.35
C GLU A 79 9.44 10.45 6.53
N PRO A 80 9.66 9.87 7.71
CA PRO A 80 10.76 8.94 7.88
C PRO A 80 10.48 7.64 7.12
N LEU A 81 11.54 7.00 6.64
CA LEU A 81 11.45 5.66 6.09
C LEU A 81 10.97 4.66 7.15
N PRO A 82 10.20 3.64 6.75
CA PRO A 82 9.78 2.56 7.63
C PRO A 82 11.00 1.81 8.18
N VAL A 83 10.85 1.26 9.38
CA VAL A 83 11.85 0.37 9.98
C VAL A 83 11.23 -0.95 10.39
N VAL A 84 12.04 -2.01 10.41
CA VAL A 84 11.61 -3.33 10.88
C VAL A 84 11.04 -3.24 12.30
N GLY A 85 9.86 -3.82 12.49
CA GLY A 85 9.09 -3.77 13.73
C GLY A 85 8.07 -2.62 13.81
N ASP A 86 8.06 -1.69 12.84
CA ASP A 86 6.98 -0.70 12.74
C ASP A 86 5.64 -1.40 12.52
N ARG A 87 4.60 -0.84 13.14
CA ARG A 87 3.23 -1.35 13.05
C ARG A 87 2.29 -0.26 12.58
N ALA A 88 1.38 -0.63 11.69
CA ALA A 88 0.39 0.26 11.14
C ALA A 88 -0.97 -0.44 10.99
N VAL A 89 -2.04 0.35 11.04
CA VAL A 89 -3.42 -0.09 10.83
C VAL A 89 -3.78 0.07 9.36
N VAL A 90 -4.01 -1.03 8.67
CA VAL A 90 -4.53 -1.04 7.31
C VAL A 90 -5.96 -0.51 7.33
N VAL A 91 -6.26 0.44 6.44
CA VAL A 91 -7.61 0.98 6.25
C VAL A 91 -8.18 0.66 4.87
N ASP A 92 -9.49 0.41 4.81
CA ASP A 92 -10.20 0.23 3.54
C ASP A 92 -10.53 1.57 2.85
N SER A 93 -11.19 1.52 1.69
CA SER A 93 -11.60 2.74 0.96
C SER A 93 -12.66 3.58 1.68
N ALA A 94 -13.29 3.05 2.72
CA ALA A 94 -14.21 3.77 3.59
C ALA A 94 -13.52 4.28 4.87
N GLU A 95 -12.18 4.27 4.91
CA GLU A 95 -11.35 4.68 6.04
C GLU A 95 -11.57 3.84 7.32
N ARG A 96 -12.12 2.63 7.17
CA ARG A 96 -12.33 1.72 8.30
C ARG A 96 -11.08 0.89 8.52
N PRO A 97 -10.57 0.81 9.76
CA PRO A 97 -9.54 -0.15 10.14
C PRO A 97 -9.95 -1.60 9.86
N VAL A 98 -9.07 -2.37 9.22
CA VAL A 98 -9.36 -3.76 8.83
C VAL A 98 -8.30 -4.77 9.25
N ALA A 99 -7.05 -4.35 9.47
CA ALA A 99 -5.96 -5.20 9.95
C ALA A 99 -4.84 -4.36 10.58
N VAL A 100 -3.97 -5.00 11.37
CA VAL A 100 -2.68 -4.47 11.79
C VAL A 100 -1.57 -5.25 11.08
N ILE A 101 -0.64 -4.54 10.46
CA ILE A 101 0.58 -5.12 9.89
C ILE A 101 1.81 -4.75 10.71
N GLU A 102 2.84 -5.58 10.64
CA GLU A 102 4.18 -5.33 11.19
C GLU A 102 5.21 -5.49 10.08
N VAL A 103 6.05 -4.46 9.88
CA VAL A 103 7.15 -4.47 8.89
C VAL A 103 8.22 -5.47 9.33
N THR A 104 8.62 -6.35 8.41
CA THR A 104 9.61 -7.41 8.64
C THR A 104 10.90 -7.19 7.87
N GLU A 105 10.86 -6.42 6.78
CA GLU A 105 12.03 -6.06 5.96
C GLU A 105 11.80 -4.72 5.27
N VAL A 106 12.88 -3.95 5.09
CA VAL A 106 12.89 -2.71 4.29
C VAL A 106 14.15 -2.69 3.44
N ARG A 107 14.00 -2.47 2.13
CA ARG A 107 15.10 -2.31 1.17
C ARG A 107 14.92 -1.02 0.38
N LEU A 108 16.01 -0.25 0.24
CA LEU A 108 16.10 0.77 -0.81
C LEU A 108 16.69 0.09 -2.05
N VAL A 109 15.92 0.05 -3.12
CA VAL A 109 16.28 -0.68 -4.33
C VAL A 109 15.92 0.15 -5.56
N ARG A 110 16.75 0.10 -6.60
CA ARG A 110 16.35 0.69 -7.88
C ARG A 110 15.18 -0.11 -8.45
N LEU A 111 14.20 0.54 -9.04
CA LEU A 111 13.05 -0.18 -9.60
C LEU A 111 13.46 -1.22 -10.64
N GLY A 112 14.55 -0.98 -11.40
CA GLY A 112 15.10 -1.96 -12.35
C GLY A 112 15.72 -3.21 -11.69
N ASP A 113 16.01 -3.16 -10.39
CA ASP A 113 16.61 -4.25 -9.62
C ASP A 113 15.57 -5.01 -8.75
N VAL A 114 14.27 -4.69 -8.87
CA VAL A 114 13.21 -5.41 -8.15
C VAL A 114 13.10 -6.85 -8.68
N ASP A 115 13.17 -7.80 -7.76
CA ASP A 115 13.13 -9.22 -8.04
C ASP A 115 11.69 -9.77 -8.16
N LEU A 116 11.58 -10.95 -8.78
CA LEU A 116 10.29 -11.60 -9.02
C LEU A 116 9.60 -12.06 -7.73
N ASP A 117 10.36 -12.38 -6.69
CA ASP A 117 9.78 -12.86 -5.43
C ASP A 117 9.05 -11.70 -4.74
N HIS A 118 9.68 -10.51 -4.68
CA HIS A 118 9.02 -9.28 -4.24
C HIS A 118 7.75 -9.00 -5.06
N ALA A 119 7.87 -9.03 -6.39
CA ALA A 119 6.72 -8.79 -7.28
C ALA A 119 5.54 -9.75 -7.01
N ARG A 120 5.82 -11.04 -6.75
CA ARG A 120 4.78 -12.03 -6.41
C ARG A 120 4.18 -11.79 -5.05
N ASP A 121 5.01 -11.44 -4.07
CA ASP A 121 4.61 -11.19 -2.69
C ASP A 121 3.78 -9.91 -2.55
N GLU A 122 3.70 -9.07 -3.59
CA GLU A 122 2.74 -7.96 -3.65
C GLU A 122 1.29 -8.44 -3.79
N GLY A 123 1.05 -9.72 -4.05
CA GLY A 123 -0.29 -10.33 -3.98
C GLY A 123 -1.26 -9.89 -5.08
N GLU A 124 -0.79 -9.13 -6.08
CA GLU A 124 -1.59 -8.59 -7.18
C GLU A 124 -1.69 -9.56 -8.38
N GLY A 125 -1.07 -10.74 -8.27
CA GLY A 125 -1.09 -11.78 -9.31
C GLY A 125 0.01 -11.64 -10.37
N TYR A 126 1.08 -10.87 -10.10
CA TYR A 126 2.20 -10.73 -11.01
C TYR A 126 2.98 -12.04 -11.17
N ASP A 127 3.11 -12.51 -12.41
CA ASP A 127 3.89 -13.69 -12.76
C ASP A 127 5.31 -13.36 -13.27
N SER A 128 5.59 -12.08 -13.48
CA SER A 128 6.83 -11.54 -14.03
C SER A 128 7.10 -10.12 -13.51
N VAL A 129 8.38 -9.74 -13.42
CA VAL A 129 8.80 -8.37 -13.05
C VAL A 129 8.30 -7.35 -14.07
N ALA A 130 8.21 -7.72 -15.35
CA ALA A 130 7.67 -6.83 -16.39
C ALA A 130 6.19 -6.49 -16.17
N ALA A 131 5.36 -7.47 -15.78
CA ALA A 131 3.95 -7.23 -15.44
C ALA A 131 3.82 -6.34 -14.20
N TRP A 132 4.62 -6.62 -13.17
CA TRP A 132 4.70 -5.80 -11.96
C TRP A 132 5.09 -4.34 -12.27
N ARG A 133 6.13 -4.16 -13.09
CA ARG A 133 6.63 -2.85 -13.52
C ARG A 133 5.57 -2.07 -14.28
N ALA A 134 4.89 -2.72 -15.23
CA ALA A 134 3.83 -2.08 -16.02
C ALA A 134 2.64 -1.66 -15.15
N GLY A 135 2.27 -2.47 -14.16
CA GLY A 135 1.25 -2.11 -13.16
C GLY A 135 1.67 -0.84 -12.42
N HIS A 136 2.82 -0.88 -11.75
CA HIS A 136 3.31 0.23 -10.93
C HIS A 136 3.52 1.54 -11.72
N GLU A 137 4.04 1.47 -12.95
CA GLU A 137 4.11 2.63 -13.84
C GLU A 137 2.72 3.18 -14.18
N GLY A 138 1.75 2.31 -14.45
CA GLY A 138 0.36 2.72 -14.66
C GLY A 138 -0.22 3.48 -13.47
N PHE A 139 0.17 3.11 -12.24
CA PHE A 139 -0.18 3.85 -11.04
C PHE A 139 0.56 5.20 -10.94
N TRP A 140 1.89 5.20 -10.98
CA TRP A 140 2.71 6.41 -10.80
C TRP A 140 2.58 7.42 -11.96
N HIS A 141 2.14 6.98 -13.13
CA HIS A 141 1.84 7.87 -14.26
C HIS A 141 0.33 8.18 -14.36
N GLY A 142 -0.48 7.65 -13.44
CA GLY A 142 -1.92 7.88 -13.36
C GLY A 142 -2.28 9.28 -12.87
N SER A 143 -3.48 9.75 -13.23
CA SER A 143 -3.94 11.11 -12.89
C SER A 143 -3.97 11.41 -11.39
N ASP A 144 -4.31 10.41 -10.58
CA ASP A 144 -4.44 10.58 -9.12
C ASP A 144 -3.07 10.81 -8.49
N TYR A 145 -2.07 9.98 -8.84
CA TYR A 145 -0.70 10.14 -8.34
C TYR A 145 -0.06 11.42 -8.87
N LEU A 146 -0.12 11.68 -10.18
CA LEU A 146 0.45 12.90 -10.76
C LEU A 146 -0.22 14.17 -10.21
N GLY A 147 -1.53 14.13 -9.98
CA GLY A 147 -2.30 15.21 -9.37
C GLY A 147 -1.93 15.45 -7.91
N TRP A 148 -1.73 14.38 -7.13
CA TRP A 148 -1.22 14.46 -5.76
C TRP A 148 0.21 15.00 -5.74
N LEU A 149 1.09 14.47 -6.58
CA LEU A 149 2.50 14.87 -6.67
C LEU A 149 2.62 16.35 -7.07
N GLY A 150 1.73 16.82 -7.95
CA GLY A 150 1.75 18.17 -8.50
C GLY A 150 2.69 18.33 -9.69
N ASP A 151 3.17 17.22 -10.26
CA ASP A 151 4.05 17.19 -11.42
C ASP A 151 3.48 16.25 -12.50
N PRO A 152 2.80 16.76 -13.54
CA PRO A 152 2.26 15.94 -14.62
C PRO A 152 3.34 15.33 -15.53
N GLY A 153 4.57 15.88 -15.49
CA GLY A 153 5.72 15.41 -16.26
C GLY A 153 6.50 14.28 -15.58
N PHE A 154 6.19 13.99 -14.31
CA PHE A 154 6.91 12.98 -13.53
C PHE A 154 6.86 11.59 -14.16
N ARG A 155 8.02 10.95 -14.34
CA ARG A 155 8.13 9.57 -14.81
C ARG A 155 9.19 8.85 -14.00
N VAL A 156 8.87 7.62 -13.62
CA VAL A 156 9.86 6.67 -13.11
C VAL A 156 10.66 6.04 -14.25
N ASP A 157 11.87 5.61 -13.96
CA ASP A 157 12.77 4.85 -14.82
C ASP A 157 13.41 3.70 -14.03
N ASP A 158 14.41 3.03 -14.59
CA ASP A 158 15.08 1.90 -13.91
C ASP A 158 15.91 2.35 -12.71
N ASP A 159 16.44 3.58 -12.71
CA ASP A 159 17.32 4.11 -11.66
C ASP A 159 16.55 4.77 -10.51
N THR A 160 15.24 4.99 -10.68
CA THR A 160 14.34 5.48 -9.64
C THR A 160 14.42 4.58 -8.40
N VAL A 161 14.65 5.18 -7.24
CA VAL A 161 14.78 4.45 -5.97
C VAL A 161 13.40 4.20 -5.35
N ALA A 162 13.14 2.93 -5.09
CA ALA A 162 11.96 2.44 -4.40
C ALA A 162 12.28 2.04 -2.96
N VAL A 163 11.26 2.16 -2.11
CA VAL A 163 11.21 1.62 -0.76
C VAL A 163 10.39 0.34 -0.84
N ALA A 164 11.09 -0.80 -0.89
CA ALA A 164 10.49 -2.13 -0.94
C ALA A 164 10.36 -2.67 0.49
N GLU A 165 9.12 -2.88 0.93
CA GLU A 165 8.80 -3.36 2.28
C GLU A 165 8.25 -4.79 2.23
N ARG A 166 8.58 -5.59 3.24
CA ARG A 166 7.85 -6.81 3.57
C ARG A 166 7.18 -6.65 4.92
N PHE A 167 6.04 -7.28 5.09
CA PHE A 167 5.26 -7.22 6.32
C PHE A 167 4.50 -8.51 6.59
N ARG A 168 3.93 -8.60 7.79
CA ARG A 168 2.97 -9.65 8.17
C ARG A 168 1.77 -9.05 8.88
N VAL A 169 0.60 -9.67 8.74
CA VAL A 169 -0.58 -9.33 9.53
C VAL A 169 -0.40 -9.86 10.97
N VAL A 170 -0.72 -9.03 11.97
CA VAL A 170 -0.54 -9.34 13.40
C VAL A 170 -1.78 -9.11 14.27
N GLY A 171 -2.89 -8.62 13.70
CA GLY A 171 -4.13 -8.37 14.44
C GLY A 171 -5.25 -7.83 13.58
#